data_AF-A0A4Q3S5L8-F1
#
_entry.id   AF-A0A4Q3S5L8-F1
#
_cell.length_a   1.000
_cell.length_b   1.000
_cell.length_c   1.000
_cell.angle_alpha   90.00
_cell.angle_beta   90.00
_cell.angle_gamma   90.00
#
_symmetry.space_group_name_H-M   'P 1'
#
loop_
_entity.id
_entity.type
_entity.pdbx_description
1 polymer ?
#
loop_
_entity_poly.entity_id
_entity_poly.type
_entity_poly.pdbx_seq_one_letter_code
_entity_poly.pdbx_strand_id
1 'polypeptide(L)'
;MTLSESLRGRLAEGQPVDAVLDGWALLDSTLLHDPAAFAEALGEAARLDTTAGFAAVAPEGSLGAAVISPSGALAQADPQFIKWFGDPTDIPAFRRLVRLAQKQGQASGLVETEDGGVIAACAAVETLALRWPLSEASRTQLLLPGRRVALLGFAPSRVSDLAQRAAQTFGFTPLEARLAEALLDAPNLAEAAERIGVGRETAREALKKAMRKAGARRSPDLVRRMMDLMSGVGAPIGDVEAVLRALFGATPAEAKAAARFAEGLTAREVAAALGVKEATVRGQLKAVFAKTGVNKAKDLVRLTVEAGALTAFTEASETVVEPVDPDGRPRIISLPDGRRVAFIDYGPKGGRPVVVFHGYSTGRILPLNFVAALHKAGYRPLAVQRPGFGLSDPAPTPESHLDVQADDLLAVLTALKLRKVDVMIRDGSTAAGLAFAARHGDRIARGLLMNPRAPRDVERNHTSMVGSVARTMLKHPELIIPLGEMLRRQTRTDLLTRTVRRTLENAPGDRAALEDPLVLARVLRDTRGMSARTVAGWAAEMAVYAHGWTPPPIAGGEWSILFCEGLDWPVEEGFWENAFPDAPILKIPTAGFMAYYTNPAEVIWALEGG
;
A
#
# COMPACT_ATOMS: atom_id res chain seq x y z
N MET A 1 8.48 31.03 21.93
CA MET A 1 7.79 30.54 20.71
C MET A 1 6.80 29.50 21.18
N THR A 2 5.51 29.73 20.99
CA THR A 2 4.47 28.75 21.34
C THR A 2 4.53 27.56 20.37
N LEU A 3 3.98 26.40 20.76
CA LEU A 3 3.87 25.27 19.85
C LEU A 3 3.13 25.65 18.56
N SER A 4 2.07 26.45 18.69
CA SER A 4 1.30 26.96 17.55
C SER A 4 2.13 27.86 16.64
N GLU A 5 3.04 28.68 17.16
CA GLU A 5 3.96 29.48 16.33
C GLU A 5 5.03 28.64 15.63
N SER A 6 5.58 27.63 16.31
CA SER A 6 6.58 26.72 15.74
C SER A 6 5.98 25.78 14.69
N LEU A 7 4.80 25.21 14.98
CA LEU A 7 4.01 24.45 14.02
C LEU A 7 3.62 25.36 12.86
N ARG A 8 2.95 26.50 13.06
CA ARG A 8 2.56 27.41 11.96
C ARG A 8 3.75 27.86 11.12
N GLY A 9 4.91 28.12 11.71
CA GLY A 9 6.14 28.48 11.00
C GLY A 9 6.60 27.38 10.03
N ARG A 10 6.71 26.13 10.51
CA ARG A 10 7.12 24.99 9.66
C ARG A 10 5.99 24.45 8.78
N LEU A 11 4.74 24.65 9.16
CA LEU A 11 3.56 24.44 8.34
C LEU A 11 3.56 25.40 7.14
N ALA A 12 3.96 26.66 7.34
CA ALA A 12 4.12 27.65 6.26
C ALA A 12 5.26 27.29 5.29
N GLU A 13 6.23 26.50 5.73
CA GLU A 13 7.30 25.92 4.88
C GLU A 13 6.85 24.65 4.13
N GLY A 14 5.62 24.17 4.35
CA GLY A 14 5.10 22.97 3.70
C GLY A 14 5.70 21.65 4.22
N GLN A 15 6.33 21.66 5.40
CA GLN A 15 6.93 20.47 6.03
C GLN A 15 6.32 20.13 7.42
N PRO A 16 5.00 19.92 7.54
CA PRO A 16 4.34 19.59 8.80
C PRO A 16 4.96 18.42 9.60
N VAL A 17 5.38 17.34 8.93
CA VAL A 17 5.91 16.17 9.65
C VAL A 17 7.29 16.43 10.24
N ASP A 18 8.14 17.21 9.58
CA ASP A 18 9.43 17.64 10.16
C ASP A 18 9.20 18.48 11.43
N ALA A 19 8.13 19.28 11.48
CA ALA A 19 7.72 20.01 12.68
C ALA A 19 7.29 19.06 13.82
N VAL A 20 6.53 18.01 13.50
CA VAL A 20 6.14 16.99 14.48
C VAL A 20 7.35 16.23 15.02
N LEU A 21 8.28 15.84 14.15
CA LEU A 21 9.46 15.07 14.56
C LEU A 21 10.44 15.89 15.39
N ASP A 22 10.70 17.15 15.02
CA ASP A 22 11.66 18.00 15.74
C ASP A 22 11.05 18.63 17.00
N GLY A 23 9.72 18.83 17.03
CA GLY A 23 9.00 19.50 18.11
C GLY A 23 8.31 18.58 19.12
N TRP A 24 8.48 17.25 19.05
CA TRP A 24 7.61 16.30 19.79
C TRP A 24 7.58 16.50 21.32
N ALA A 25 8.69 16.89 21.95
CA ALA A 25 8.71 17.15 23.39
C ALA A 25 7.87 18.39 23.76
N LEU A 26 7.78 19.35 22.84
CA LEU A 26 6.90 20.51 22.93
C LEU A 26 5.45 20.12 22.61
N LEU A 27 5.22 19.16 21.71
CA LEU A 27 3.90 18.57 21.42
C LEU A 27 3.32 17.87 22.66
N ASP A 28 4.12 17.02 23.33
CA ASP A 28 3.69 16.27 24.52
C ASP A 28 3.40 17.21 25.70
N SER A 29 4.27 18.20 25.94
CA SER A 29 4.02 19.20 26.98
C SER A 29 2.81 20.08 26.65
N THR A 30 2.64 20.55 25.41
CA THR A 30 1.46 21.35 25.06
C THR A 30 0.18 20.53 25.13
N LEU A 31 0.18 19.27 24.70
CA LEU A 31 -0.99 18.39 24.87
C LEU A 31 -1.38 18.26 26.34
N LEU A 32 -0.41 18.12 27.24
CA LEU A 32 -0.69 17.98 28.66
C LEU A 32 -1.31 19.24 29.28
N HIS A 33 -1.06 20.43 28.73
CA HIS A 33 -1.50 21.71 29.28
C HIS A 33 -2.67 22.35 28.51
N ASP A 34 -2.77 22.13 27.20
CA ASP A 34 -3.81 22.65 26.30
C ASP A 34 -4.07 21.71 25.10
N PRO A 35 -4.82 20.61 25.32
CA PRO A 35 -5.13 19.64 24.27
C PRO A 35 -6.01 20.20 23.14
N ALA A 36 -6.81 21.23 23.42
CA ALA A 36 -7.69 21.84 22.43
C ALA A 36 -6.89 22.62 21.38
N ALA A 37 -5.93 23.43 21.81
CA ALA A 37 -5.03 24.15 20.90
C ALA A 37 -4.18 23.19 20.05
N PHE A 38 -3.78 22.04 20.62
CA PHE A 38 -3.06 21.00 19.90
C PHE A 38 -3.92 20.37 18.78
N ALA A 39 -5.16 20.01 19.09
CA ALA A 39 -6.11 19.46 18.14
C ALA A 39 -6.45 20.45 17.01
N GLU A 40 -6.61 21.73 17.34
CA GLU A 40 -6.84 22.80 16.37
C GLU A 40 -5.66 22.94 15.41
N ALA A 41 -4.43 23.00 15.91
CA ALA A 41 -3.22 23.11 15.09
C ALA A 41 -3.02 21.91 14.15
N LEU A 42 -3.28 20.68 14.63
CA LEU A 42 -3.25 19.48 13.77
C LEU A 42 -4.39 19.47 12.75
N GLY A 43 -5.58 19.96 13.14
CA GLY A 43 -6.71 20.13 12.23
C GLY A 43 -6.42 21.14 11.11
N GLU A 44 -5.75 22.25 11.43
CA GLU A 44 -5.27 23.23 10.45
C GLU A 44 -4.18 22.63 9.55
N ALA A 45 -3.19 21.95 10.13
CA ALA A 45 -2.12 21.28 9.40
C ALA A 45 -2.65 20.22 8.41
N ALA A 46 -3.66 19.45 8.82
CA ALA A 46 -4.31 18.45 7.97
C ALA A 46 -5.16 19.07 6.84
N ARG A 47 -5.56 20.34 6.97
CA ARG A 47 -6.29 21.11 5.95
C ARG A 47 -5.37 21.89 5.00
N LEU A 48 -4.09 22.06 5.34
CA LEU A 48 -3.13 22.65 4.43
C LEU A 48 -2.99 21.76 3.20
N ASP A 49 -3.30 22.34 2.05
CA ASP A 49 -3.18 21.73 0.73
C ASP A 49 -1.70 21.45 0.45
N THR A 50 -1.24 20.30 0.93
CA THR A 50 0.01 19.71 0.49
C THR A 50 -0.26 19.10 -0.87
N THR A 51 -0.12 19.92 -1.90
CA THR A 51 -0.09 19.49 -3.32
C THR A 51 0.97 18.41 -3.60
N ALA A 52 1.84 18.11 -2.62
CA ALA A 52 2.70 16.94 -2.57
C ALA A 52 2.01 15.78 -1.81
N GLY A 53 1.53 14.78 -2.56
CA GLY A 53 0.90 13.56 -2.06
C GLY A 53 1.89 12.54 -1.49
N PHE A 54 1.39 11.37 -1.12
CA PHE A 54 2.10 10.23 -0.52
C PHE A 54 3.40 9.79 -1.26
N ALA A 55 4.31 9.05 -0.60
CA ALA A 55 5.41 8.35 -1.29
C ALA A 55 4.89 7.23 -2.20
N ALA A 56 4.68 7.48 -3.47
CA ALA A 56 4.14 6.46 -4.37
C ALA A 56 5.22 5.44 -4.78
N VAL A 57 4.85 4.15 -4.80
CA VAL A 57 5.75 3.07 -5.22
C VAL A 57 5.39 2.68 -6.64
N ALA A 58 6.25 3.05 -7.59
CA ALA A 58 6.11 2.64 -8.98
C ALA A 58 6.81 1.29 -9.19
N PRO A 59 6.20 0.33 -9.90
CA PRO A 59 6.86 -0.93 -10.21
C PRO A 59 8.06 -0.72 -11.14
N GLU A 60 9.09 -1.53 -10.94
CA GLU A 60 10.25 -1.54 -11.83
C GLU A 60 9.82 -1.80 -13.28
N GLY A 61 10.40 -1.04 -14.20
CA GLY A 61 10.09 -1.14 -15.62
C GLY A 61 8.67 -0.69 -15.99
N SER A 62 7.93 0.03 -15.15
CA SER A 62 6.60 0.57 -15.50
C SER A 62 6.64 2.03 -15.95
N LEU A 63 7.79 2.69 -15.83
CA LEU A 63 8.04 4.09 -16.14
C LEU A 63 9.15 4.24 -17.19
N GLY A 64 9.07 5.30 -17.97
CA GLY A 64 10.16 5.74 -18.83
C GLY A 64 10.18 7.26 -18.86
N ALA A 65 11.38 7.85 -18.87
CA ALA A 65 11.54 9.29 -18.96
C ALA A 65 12.33 9.72 -20.21
N ALA A 66 12.12 10.96 -20.60
CA ALA A 66 12.97 11.66 -21.57
C ALA A 66 13.16 13.11 -21.14
N VAL A 67 14.23 13.75 -21.60
CA VAL A 67 14.53 15.17 -21.34
C VAL A 67 14.66 15.90 -22.66
N ILE A 68 13.88 16.97 -22.79
CA ILE A 68 13.92 17.88 -23.93
C ILE A 68 14.78 19.09 -23.56
N SER A 69 15.74 19.40 -24.43
CA SER A 69 16.64 20.53 -24.29
C SER A 69 15.90 21.87 -24.49
N PRO A 70 16.52 23.01 -24.15
CA PRO A 70 15.92 24.33 -24.41
C PRO A 70 15.71 24.61 -25.90
N SER A 71 16.48 23.97 -26.79
CA SER A 71 16.30 24.10 -28.25
C SER A 71 15.16 23.24 -28.81
N GLY A 72 14.50 22.43 -27.95
CA GLY A 72 13.45 21.51 -28.36
C GLY A 72 13.96 20.16 -28.88
N ALA A 73 15.28 19.91 -28.82
CA ALA A 73 15.88 18.63 -29.20
C ALA A 73 15.82 17.62 -28.06
N LEU A 74 15.82 16.33 -28.40
CA LEU A 74 15.98 15.26 -27.43
C LEU A 74 17.39 15.31 -26.82
N ALA A 75 17.47 15.51 -25.50
CA ALA A 75 18.74 15.50 -24.78
C ALA A 75 19.09 14.11 -24.22
N GLN A 76 18.07 13.38 -23.76
CA GLN A 76 18.19 12.05 -23.17
C GLN A 76 16.84 11.34 -23.20
N ALA A 77 16.84 10.02 -23.37
CA ALA A 77 15.66 9.19 -23.13
C ALA A 77 16.07 7.85 -22.52
N ASP A 78 15.25 7.35 -21.61
CA ASP A 78 15.40 6.01 -21.08
C ASP A 78 15.05 4.98 -22.19
N PRO A 79 15.71 3.81 -22.24
CA PRO A 79 15.44 2.79 -23.27
C PRO A 79 13.96 2.38 -23.35
N GLN A 80 13.30 2.34 -22.19
CA GLN A 80 11.88 2.02 -22.10
C GLN A 80 10.97 3.10 -22.69
N PHE A 81 11.33 4.38 -22.51
CA PHE A 81 10.58 5.47 -23.12
C PHE A 81 10.64 5.38 -24.65
N ILE A 82 11.85 5.16 -25.20
CA ILE A 82 12.04 4.96 -26.63
C ILE A 82 11.28 3.74 -27.13
N LYS A 83 11.28 2.62 -26.39
CA LYS A 83 10.51 1.42 -26.77
C LYS A 83 9.01 1.68 -26.90
N TRP A 84 8.44 2.60 -26.13
CA TRP A 84 7.01 2.91 -26.19
C TRP A 84 6.66 3.96 -27.23
N PHE A 85 7.52 4.96 -27.40
CA PHE A 85 7.18 6.18 -28.14
C PHE A 85 8.12 6.51 -29.29
N GLY A 86 9.30 5.90 -29.40
CA GLY A 86 10.36 6.38 -30.28
C GLY A 86 10.88 7.76 -29.86
N ASP A 87 11.24 8.61 -30.82
CA ASP A 87 11.70 9.98 -30.54
C ASP A 87 10.51 10.91 -30.20
N PRO A 88 10.45 11.48 -28.98
CA PRO A 88 9.34 12.35 -28.57
C PRO A 88 9.27 13.66 -29.36
N THR A 89 10.33 14.08 -30.05
CA THR A 89 10.34 15.33 -30.82
C THR A 89 9.51 15.23 -32.10
N ASP A 90 9.38 14.03 -32.66
CA ASP A 90 8.55 13.76 -33.84
C ASP A 90 7.05 13.72 -33.49
N ILE A 91 6.72 13.44 -32.22
CA ILE A 91 5.34 13.24 -31.76
C ILE A 91 4.65 14.60 -31.48
N PRO A 92 3.56 14.95 -32.18
CA PRO A 92 2.84 16.21 -31.95
C PRO A 92 2.29 16.35 -30.52
N ALA A 93 1.86 15.25 -29.91
CA ALA A 93 1.33 15.23 -28.54
C ALA A 93 2.40 15.65 -27.52
N PHE A 94 3.62 15.12 -27.59
CA PHE A 94 4.72 15.53 -26.72
C PHE A 94 5.12 16.98 -26.95
N ARG A 95 5.22 17.45 -28.20
CA ARG A 95 5.47 18.88 -28.50
C ARG A 95 4.40 19.81 -27.91
N ARG A 96 3.15 19.37 -27.83
CA ARG A 96 2.08 20.10 -27.12
C ARG A 96 2.31 20.09 -25.62
N LEU A 97 2.60 18.93 -25.02
CA LEU A 97 2.85 18.81 -23.58
C LEU A 97 4.03 19.66 -23.12
N VAL A 98 5.15 19.63 -23.84
CA VAL A 98 6.34 20.45 -23.52
C VAL A 98 5.99 21.94 -23.50
N ARG A 99 5.27 22.44 -24.51
CA ARG A 99 4.85 23.85 -24.57
C ARG A 99 3.92 24.24 -23.42
N LEU A 100 3.01 23.34 -23.01
CA LEU A 100 2.10 23.59 -21.90
C LEU A 100 2.85 23.58 -20.56
N ALA A 101 3.73 22.60 -20.35
CA ALA A 101 4.57 22.51 -19.15
C ALA A 101 5.45 23.76 -19.00
N GLN A 102 6.05 24.28 -20.07
CA GLN A 102 6.80 25.53 -20.03
C GLN A 102 5.94 26.74 -19.62
N LYS A 103 4.62 26.72 -19.86
CA LYS A 103 3.72 27.82 -19.48
C LYS A 103 3.15 27.66 -18.07
N GLN A 104 2.88 26.44 -17.65
CA GLN A 104 2.08 26.11 -16.47
C GLN A 104 2.88 25.36 -15.39
N GLY A 105 4.16 25.08 -15.63
CA GLY A 105 5.01 24.24 -14.78
C GLY A 105 4.91 22.75 -15.15
N GLN A 106 3.69 22.23 -15.24
CA GLN A 106 3.42 20.82 -15.57
C GLN A 106 2.22 20.72 -16.53
N ALA A 107 2.22 19.70 -17.38
CA ALA A 107 1.10 19.36 -18.24
C ALA A 107 1.05 17.85 -18.47
N SER A 108 -0.17 17.31 -18.52
CA SER A 108 -0.40 15.89 -18.73
C SER A 108 -1.37 15.68 -19.89
N GLY A 109 -1.30 14.52 -20.54
CA GLY A 109 -2.17 14.19 -21.65
C GLY A 109 -1.95 12.79 -22.20
N LEU A 110 -2.74 12.45 -23.21
CA LEU A 110 -2.69 11.16 -23.89
C LEU A 110 -1.72 11.18 -25.05
N VAL A 111 -0.95 10.09 -25.18
CA VAL A 111 0.02 9.90 -26.25
C VAL A 111 -0.16 8.49 -26.82
N GLU A 112 -0.12 8.41 -28.15
CA GLU A 112 -0.13 7.14 -28.88
C GLU A 112 1.27 6.52 -28.85
N THR A 113 1.35 5.22 -28.57
CA THR A 113 2.58 4.43 -28.59
C THR A 113 2.82 3.83 -29.97
N GLU A 114 4.03 3.33 -30.24
CA GLU A 114 4.37 2.74 -31.56
C GLU A 114 3.48 1.56 -31.96
N ASP A 115 2.89 0.85 -30.99
CA ASP A 115 1.94 -0.24 -31.21
C ASP A 115 0.48 0.22 -31.45
N GLY A 116 0.24 1.53 -31.56
CA GLY A 116 -1.08 2.13 -31.78
C GLY A 116 -1.96 2.20 -30.53
N GLY A 117 -1.44 1.80 -29.36
CA GLY A 117 -2.15 1.96 -28.09
C GLY A 117 -2.04 3.38 -27.54
N VAL A 118 -2.95 3.75 -26.64
CA VAL A 118 -2.94 5.07 -25.97
C VAL A 118 -2.56 4.90 -24.50
N ILE A 119 -1.65 5.75 -24.02
CA ILE A 119 -1.26 5.85 -22.60
C ILE A 119 -1.19 7.31 -22.14
N ALA A 120 -1.25 7.52 -20.82
CA ALA A 120 -1.05 8.81 -20.22
C ALA A 120 0.45 9.14 -20.14
N ALA A 121 0.79 10.40 -20.39
CA ALA A 121 2.12 10.95 -20.22
C ALA A 121 2.07 12.33 -19.55
N CYS A 122 3.16 12.70 -18.90
CA CYS A 122 3.33 13.97 -18.22
C CYS A 122 4.58 14.68 -18.73
N ALA A 123 4.55 16.01 -18.72
CA ALA A 123 5.67 16.89 -18.98
C ALA A 123 5.78 17.91 -17.85
N ALA A 124 6.98 18.15 -17.34
CA ALA A 124 7.19 19.18 -16.33
C ALA A 124 8.55 19.86 -16.45
N VAL A 125 8.60 21.11 -16.01
CA VAL A 125 9.86 21.85 -15.84
C VAL A 125 10.66 21.26 -14.68
N GLU A 126 11.96 21.56 -14.66
CA GLU A 126 12.94 21.09 -13.67
C GLU A 126 12.42 21.10 -12.22
N THR A 127 11.87 22.23 -11.76
CA THR A 127 11.46 22.42 -10.35
C THR A 127 10.44 21.41 -9.84
N LEU A 128 9.59 20.88 -10.73
CA LEU A 128 8.60 19.85 -10.42
C LEU A 128 9.12 18.46 -10.78
N ALA A 129 9.75 18.31 -11.94
CA ALA A 129 10.23 17.03 -12.46
C ALA A 129 11.36 16.40 -11.63
N LEU A 130 12.14 17.17 -10.86
CA LEU A 130 13.19 16.61 -10.00
C LEU A 130 12.64 15.69 -8.88
N ARG A 131 11.34 15.78 -8.56
CA ARG A 131 10.66 14.90 -7.60
C ARG A 131 10.22 13.57 -8.23
N TRP A 132 10.25 13.49 -9.55
CA TRP A 132 9.84 12.30 -10.29
C TRP A 132 10.91 11.20 -10.22
N PRO A 133 10.51 9.94 -10.45
CA PRO A 133 11.42 8.79 -10.45
C PRO A 133 12.24 8.73 -11.75
N LEU A 134 13.04 9.75 -12.02
CA LEU A 134 13.90 9.85 -13.20
C LEU A 134 15.15 8.97 -13.04
N SER A 135 15.60 8.35 -14.13
CA SER A 135 16.92 7.73 -14.19
C SER A 135 18.03 8.74 -13.88
N GLU A 136 19.18 8.27 -13.39
CA GLU A 136 20.33 9.14 -13.10
C GLU A 136 20.76 9.95 -14.33
N ALA A 137 20.74 9.34 -15.52
CA ALA A 137 21.03 10.01 -16.78
C ALA A 137 20.03 11.13 -17.09
N SER A 138 18.73 10.86 -16.98
CA SER A 138 17.67 11.85 -17.20
C SER A 138 17.74 12.98 -16.16
N ARG A 139 18.00 12.65 -14.88
CA ARG A 139 18.17 13.65 -13.81
C ARG A 139 19.38 14.56 -14.07
N THR A 140 20.52 13.98 -14.45
CA THR A 140 21.73 14.74 -14.78
C THR A 140 21.48 15.72 -15.93
N GLN A 141 20.78 15.27 -16.97
CA GLN A 141 20.44 16.11 -18.11
C GLN A 141 19.43 17.21 -17.77
N LEU A 142 18.51 16.95 -16.85
CA LEU A 142 17.52 17.94 -16.41
C LEU A 142 18.16 19.09 -15.60
N LEU A 143 19.20 18.80 -14.81
CA LEU A 143 19.92 19.78 -13.96
C LEU A 143 20.87 20.70 -14.74
N LEU A 144 21.13 20.42 -16.03
CA LEU A 144 21.95 21.30 -16.85
C LEU A 144 21.23 22.62 -17.13
N PRO A 145 21.95 23.76 -17.23
CA PRO A 145 21.34 25.07 -17.40
C PRO A 145 20.36 25.18 -18.59
N GLY A 146 19.36 26.05 -18.42
CA GLY A 146 18.35 26.36 -19.42
C GLY A 146 16.99 25.74 -19.12
N ARG A 147 15.94 26.20 -19.80
CA ARG A 147 14.55 25.77 -19.57
C ARG A 147 14.29 24.38 -20.17
N ARG A 148 14.85 23.35 -19.53
CA ARG A 148 14.66 21.94 -19.89
C ARG A 148 13.34 21.41 -19.36
N VAL A 149 12.80 20.42 -20.06
CA VAL A 149 11.52 19.79 -19.71
C VAL A 149 11.70 18.29 -19.67
N ALA A 150 11.31 17.66 -18.57
CA ALA A 150 11.21 16.21 -18.49
C ALA A 150 9.86 15.74 -19.03
N LEU A 151 9.88 14.61 -19.71
CA LEU A 151 8.73 13.82 -20.12
C LEU A 151 8.73 12.52 -19.30
N LEU A 152 7.55 12.07 -18.86
CA LEU A 152 7.36 10.83 -18.13
C LEU A 152 6.19 10.07 -18.73
N GLY A 153 6.42 8.82 -19.12
CA GLY A 153 5.39 7.87 -19.52
C GLY A 153 5.22 6.78 -18.47
N PHE A 154 3.99 6.29 -18.32
CA PHE A 154 3.65 5.18 -17.44
C PHE A 154 2.76 4.18 -18.16
N ALA A 155 3.26 2.96 -18.35
CA ALA A 155 2.59 1.93 -19.14
C ALA A 155 2.77 0.52 -18.55
N PRO A 156 2.31 0.28 -17.31
CA PRO A 156 2.46 -1.02 -16.66
C PRO A 156 1.79 -2.14 -17.47
N SER A 157 0.72 -1.85 -18.22
CA SER A 157 0.04 -2.80 -19.10
C SER A 157 0.91 -3.40 -20.20
N ARG A 158 2.05 -2.78 -20.53
CA ARG A 158 3.02 -3.24 -21.55
C ARG A 158 4.22 -3.97 -20.94
N VAL A 159 4.12 -4.35 -19.67
CA VAL A 159 5.19 -5.04 -18.94
C VAL A 159 4.69 -6.43 -18.56
N SER A 160 5.07 -7.44 -19.36
CA SER A 160 4.65 -8.83 -19.18
C SER A 160 4.96 -9.37 -17.78
N ASP A 161 6.10 -9.01 -17.21
CA ASP A 161 6.48 -9.45 -15.86
C ASP A 161 5.50 -8.95 -14.79
N LEU A 162 4.96 -7.74 -14.93
CA LEU A 162 3.95 -7.20 -14.01
C LEU A 162 2.62 -7.95 -14.17
N ALA A 163 2.22 -8.25 -15.41
CA ALA A 163 1.00 -9.03 -15.66
C ALA A 163 1.11 -10.45 -15.07
N GLN A 164 2.25 -11.10 -15.23
CA GLN A 164 2.50 -12.42 -14.64
C GLN A 164 2.45 -12.39 -13.12
N ARG A 165 3.04 -11.38 -12.46
CA ARG A 165 2.99 -11.20 -11.00
C ARG A 165 1.57 -10.95 -10.49
N ALA A 166 0.81 -10.10 -11.17
CA ALA A 166 -0.59 -9.86 -10.84
C ALA A 166 -1.41 -11.16 -10.95
N ALA A 167 -1.21 -11.93 -12.04
CA ALA A 167 -1.85 -13.22 -12.23
C ALA A 167 -1.47 -14.24 -11.14
N GLN A 168 -0.18 -14.32 -10.76
CA GLN A 168 0.30 -15.16 -9.66
C GLN A 168 -0.35 -14.78 -8.32
N THR A 169 -0.53 -13.47 -8.08
CA THR A 169 -1.18 -12.95 -6.87
C THR A 169 -2.62 -13.44 -6.75
N PHE A 170 -3.38 -13.49 -7.84
CA PHE A 170 -4.72 -14.10 -7.86
C PHE A 170 -4.72 -15.64 -7.91
N GLY A 171 -3.54 -16.28 -7.95
CA GLY A 171 -3.41 -17.73 -8.04
C GLY A 171 -3.90 -18.29 -9.38
N PHE A 172 -3.69 -17.55 -10.47
CA PHE A 172 -4.02 -18.01 -11.82
C PHE A 172 -3.15 -19.19 -12.24
N THR A 173 -3.73 -20.09 -13.04
CA THR A 173 -2.97 -21.10 -13.77
C THR A 173 -2.21 -20.46 -14.94
N PRO A 174 -1.22 -21.14 -15.55
CA PRO A 174 -0.48 -20.57 -16.69
C PRO A 174 -1.38 -20.11 -17.84
N LEU A 175 -2.45 -20.86 -18.15
CA LEU A 175 -3.42 -20.49 -19.18
C LEU A 175 -4.24 -19.26 -18.79
N GLU A 176 -4.74 -19.21 -17.55
CA GLU A 176 -5.50 -18.07 -17.03
C GLU A 176 -4.63 -16.80 -17.03
N ALA A 177 -3.35 -16.92 -16.69
CA ALA A 177 -2.39 -15.82 -16.70
C ALA A 177 -2.14 -15.28 -18.11
N ARG A 178 -1.81 -16.14 -19.07
CA ARG A 178 -1.60 -15.74 -20.47
C ARG A 178 -2.83 -15.08 -21.08
N LEU A 179 -4.03 -15.60 -20.77
CA LEU A 179 -5.27 -15.01 -21.23
C LEU A 179 -5.56 -13.66 -20.56
N ALA A 180 -5.34 -13.53 -19.26
CA ALA A 180 -5.53 -12.28 -18.54
C ALA A 180 -4.56 -11.18 -19.04
N GLU A 181 -3.30 -11.54 -19.31
CA GLU A 181 -2.31 -10.65 -19.93
C GLU A 181 -2.76 -10.21 -21.32
N ALA A 182 -3.12 -11.16 -22.21
CA ALA A 182 -3.60 -10.81 -23.55
C ALA A 182 -4.88 -9.94 -23.53
N LEU A 183 -5.71 -10.03 -22.49
CA LEU A 183 -6.91 -9.21 -22.36
C LEU A 183 -6.63 -7.75 -21.98
N LEU A 184 -5.43 -7.43 -21.49
CA LEU A 184 -5.03 -6.05 -21.18
C LEU A 184 -5.07 -5.14 -22.41
N ASP A 185 -4.78 -5.69 -23.60
CA ASP A 185 -4.67 -4.94 -24.85
C ASP A 185 -5.52 -5.54 -26.00
N ALA A 186 -5.83 -6.85 -26.02
CA ALA A 186 -6.63 -7.45 -27.11
C ALA A 186 -8.09 -6.97 -27.11
N PRO A 187 -8.65 -6.48 -28.22
CA PRO A 187 -9.94 -5.77 -28.22
C PRO A 187 -11.14 -6.65 -27.87
N ASN A 188 -11.02 -7.97 -27.97
CA ASN A 188 -12.04 -8.92 -27.55
C ASN A 188 -11.42 -10.29 -27.17
N LEU A 189 -12.24 -11.16 -26.58
CA LEU A 189 -11.81 -12.50 -26.15
C LEU A 189 -11.33 -13.37 -27.31
N ALA A 190 -11.88 -13.21 -28.52
CA ALA A 190 -11.49 -14.03 -29.66
C ALA A 190 -10.05 -13.72 -30.10
N GLU A 191 -9.72 -12.44 -30.21
CA GLU A 191 -8.35 -12.00 -30.53
C GLU A 191 -7.38 -12.33 -29.39
N ALA A 192 -7.80 -12.22 -28.13
CA ALA A 192 -6.99 -12.68 -27.01
C ALA A 192 -6.70 -14.20 -27.10
N ALA A 193 -7.71 -14.99 -27.45
CA ALA A 193 -7.57 -16.44 -27.61
C ALA A 193 -6.65 -16.81 -28.79
N GLU A 194 -6.78 -16.11 -29.91
CA GLU A 194 -5.93 -16.25 -31.08
C GLU A 194 -4.47 -15.92 -30.77
N ARG A 195 -4.21 -14.78 -30.10
CA ARG A 195 -2.87 -14.35 -29.67
C ARG A 195 -2.16 -15.38 -28.80
N ILE A 196 -2.89 -16.08 -27.93
CA ILE A 196 -2.30 -17.12 -27.07
C ILE A 196 -2.40 -18.54 -27.66
N GLY A 197 -2.96 -18.68 -28.86
CA GLY A 197 -3.03 -19.95 -29.59
C GLY A 197 -4.00 -20.97 -28.98
N VAL A 198 -5.16 -20.54 -28.47
CA VAL A 198 -6.17 -21.45 -27.89
C VAL A 198 -7.55 -21.27 -28.51
N GLY A 199 -8.38 -22.33 -28.44
CA GLY A 199 -9.76 -22.28 -28.91
C GLY A 199 -10.64 -21.33 -28.09
N ARG A 200 -11.66 -20.74 -28.74
CA ARG A 200 -12.61 -19.79 -28.12
C ARG A 200 -13.30 -20.33 -26.86
N GLU A 201 -13.72 -21.59 -26.87
CA GLU A 201 -14.38 -22.21 -25.71
C GLU A 201 -13.40 -22.40 -24.54
N THR A 202 -12.17 -22.83 -24.83
CA THR A 202 -11.09 -22.93 -23.84
C THR A 202 -10.79 -21.57 -23.22
N ALA A 203 -10.72 -20.51 -24.03
CA ALA A 203 -10.52 -19.15 -23.55
C ALA A 203 -11.69 -18.68 -22.67
N ARG A 204 -12.94 -18.97 -23.05
CA ARG A 204 -14.13 -18.60 -22.26
C ARG A 204 -14.10 -19.25 -20.88
N GLU A 205 -13.78 -20.54 -20.80
CA GLU A 205 -13.68 -21.25 -19.51
C GLU A 205 -12.52 -20.77 -18.65
N ALA A 206 -11.36 -20.49 -19.25
CA ALA A 206 -10.22 -19.89 -18.54
C ALA A 206 -10.57 -18.50 -18.00
N LEU A 207 -11.21 -17.65 -18.80
CA LEU A 207 -11.65 -16.32 -18.37
C LEU A 207 -12.65 -16.41 -17.20
N LYS A 208 -13.62 -17.33 -17.26
CA LYS A 208 -14.59 -17.55 -16.17
C LYS A 208 -13.88 -17.93 -14.87
N LYS A 209 -12.87 -18.80 -14.92
CA LYS A 209 -12.08 -19.20 -13.74
C LYS A 209 -11.20 -18.06 -13.22
N ALA A 210 -10.55 -17.31 -14.11
CA ALA A 210 -9.76 -16.14 -13.75
C ALA A 210 -10.62 -15.06 -13.08
N MET A 211 -11.78 -14.73 -13.66
CA MET A 211 -12.74 -13.79 -13.09
C MET A 211 -13.20 -14.24 -11.69
N ARG A 212 -13.56 -15.52 -11.52
CA ARG A 212 -13.95 -16.05 -10.20
C ARG A 212 -12.82 -15.89 -9.16
N LYS A 213 -11.58 -16.23 -9.51
CA LYS A 213 -10.43 -16.11 -8.60
C LYS A 213 -10.11 -14.66 -8.22
N ALA A 214 -10.25 -13.75 -9.17
CA ALA A 214 -10.05 -12.31 -8.94
C ALA A 214 -11.27 -11.61 -8.32
N GLY A 215 -12.39 -12.31 -8.11
CA GLY A 215 -13.64 -11.67 -7.68
C GLY A 215 -14.20 -10.68 -8.69
N ALA A 216 -13.86 -10.85 -9.97
CA ALA A 216 -14.29 -9.97 -11.05
C ALA A 216 -15.66 -10.41 -11.58
N ARG A 217 -16.57 -9.46 -11.79
CA ARG A 217 -17.92 -9.75 -12.33
C ARG A 217 -17.93 -9.87 -13.86
N ARG A 218 -16.98 -9.20 -14.52
CA ARG A 218 -16.85 -9.10 -15.98
C ARG A 218 -15.41 -8.86 -16.40
N SER A 219 -15.09 -9.08 -17.68
CA SER A 219 -13.72 -8.93 -18.21
C SER A 219 -13.11 -7.54 -17.96
N PRO A 220 -13.84 -6.41 -18.10
CA PRO A 220 -13.28 -5.10 -17.75
C PRO A 220 -12.89 -4.97 -16.26
N ASP A 221 -13.64 -5.59 -15.35
CA ASP A 221 -13.31 -5.58 -13.91
C ASP A 221 -12.10 -6.49 -13.61
N LEU A 222 -11.93 -7.59 -14.35
CA LEU A 222 -10.70 -8.37 -14.30
C LEU A 222 -9.48 -7.55 -14.74
N VAL A 223 -9.60 -6.81 -15.85
CA VAL A 223 -8.54 -5.90 -16.33
C VAL A 223 -8.25 -4.85 -15.26
N ARG A 224 -9.26 -4.20 -14.68
CA ARG A 224 -9.08 -3.24 -13.59
C ARG A 224 -8.28 -3.83 -12.43
N ARG A 225 -8.69 -5.01 -11.94
CA ARG A 225 -8.04 -5.68 -10.79
C ARG A 225 -6.61 -6.12 -11.09
N MET A 226 -6.31 -6.51 -12.32
CA MET A 226 -4.94 -6.74 -12.79
C MET A 226 -4.14 -5.44 -12.77
N MET A 227 -4.70 -4.38 -13.35
CA MET A 227 -4.05 -3.06 -13.42
C MET A 227 -3.80 -2.46 -12.03
N ASP A 228 -4.72 -2.64 -11.07
CA ASP A 228 -4.53 -2.20 -9.68
C ASP A 228 -3.25 -2.79 -9.06
N LEU A 229 -2.90 -4.05 -9.40
CA LEU A 229 -1.68 -4.70 -8.92
C LEU A 229 -0.45 -4.32 -9.75
N MET A 230 -0.64 -4.14 -11.06
CA MET A 230 0.42 -3.79 -11.99
C MET A 230 0.85 -2.33 -11.87
N SER A 231 0.05 -1.46 -11.27
CA SER A 231 0.36 -0.04 -11.12
C SER A 231 1.13 0.31 -9.84
N GLY A 232 1.49 -0.69 -9.02
CA GLY A 232 2.25 -0.49 -7.79
C GLY A 232 1.39 -0.08 -6.60
N VAL A 233 2.04 0.50 -5.58
CA VAL A 233 1.37 0.85 -4.32
C VAL A 233 1.40 2.37 -4.15
N GLY A 234 0.24 2.98 -4.30
CA GLY A 234 0.03 4.40 -3.99
C GLY A 234 -1.26 4.58 -3.23
N ALA A 235 -1.57 5.83 -2.89
CA ALA A 235 -2.94 6.18 -2.53
C ALA A 235 -3.87 5.65 -3.64
N PRO A 236 -5.08 5.16 -3.34
CA PRO A 236 -6.09 4.93 -4.35
C PRO A 236 -6.08 6.13 -5.28
N ILE A 237 -6.16 5.89 -6.59
CA ILE A 237 -6.39 6.96 -7.57
C ILE A 237 -7.44 7.85 -6.95
N GLY A 238 -7.10 9.12 -6.73
CA GLY A 238 -7.90 10.03 -5.89
C GLY A 238 -9.29 10.26 -6.47
N ASP A 239 -9.64 11.52 -6.69
CA ASP A 239 -10.84 11.79 -7.45
C ASP A 239 -10.61 11.36 -8.92
N VAL A 240 -10.97 10.12 -9.27
CA VAL A 240 -10.95 9.59 -10.64
C VAL A 240 -11.70 10.55 -11.56
N GLU A 241 -12.78 11.18 -11.09
CA GLU A 241 -13.50 12.18 -11.86
C GLU A 241 -12.62 13.40 -12.16
N ALA A 242 -11.82 13.88 -11.19
CA ALA A 242 -10.85 14.95 -11.41
C ALA A 242 -9.80 14.56 -12.46
N VAL A 243 -9.25 13.35 -12.40
CA VAL A 243 -8.30 12.83 -13.40
C VAL A 243 -8.92 12.80 -14.79
N LEU A 244 -10.14 12.25 -14.91
CA LEU A 244 -10.89 12.20 -16.18
C LEU A 244 -11.16 13.60 -16.74
N ARG A 245 -11.48 14.58 -15.88
CA ARG A 245 -11.70 15.97 -16.29
C ARG A 245 -10.42 16.64 -16.74
N ALA A 246 -9.34 16.52 -15.95
CA ALA A 246 -8.07 17.18 -16.20
C ALA A 246 -7.37 16.61 -17.44
N LEU A 247 -7.32 15.28 -17.58
CA LEU A 247 -6.57 14.62 -18.63
C LEU A 247 -7.37 14.40 -19.90
N PHE A 248 -8.66 14.04 -19.78
CA PHE A 248 -9.48 13.68 -20.94
C PHE A 248 -10.43 14.79 -21.36
N GLY A 249 -10.43 15.94 -20.66
CA GLY A 249 -11.36 17.03 -20.94
C GLY A 249 -12.82 16.62 -20.74
N ALA A 250 -13.07 15.64 -19.86
CA ALA A 250 -14.42 15.18 -19.56
C ALA A 250 -15.23 16.29 -18.88
N THR A 251 -16.51 16.38 -19.19
CA THR A 251 -17.44 17.20 -18.38
C THR A 251 -17.68 16.52 -17.02
N PRO A 252 -18.19 17.22 -15.99
CA PRO A 252 -18.48 16.59 -14.70
C PRO A 252 -19.42 15.37 -14.81
N ALA A 253 -20.40 15.42 -15.72
CA ALA A 253 -21.33 14.32 -15.93
C ALA A 253 -20.67 13.14 -16.66
N GLU A 254 -19.83 13.42 -17.65
CA GLU A 254 -19.02 12.40 -18.34
C GLU A 254 -18.04 11.71 -17.38
N ALA A 255 -17.36 12.48 -16.53
CA ALA A 255 -16.41 11.98 -15.56
C ALA A 255 -17.08 11.07 -14.53
N LYS A 256 -18.23 11.47 -13.98
CA LYS A 256 -19.05 10.64 -13.08
C LYS A 256 -19.46 9.31 -13.68
N ALA A 257 -19.88 9.33 -14.95
CA ALA A 257 -20.29 8.13 -15.66
C ALA A 257 -19.10 7.22 -15.98
N ALA A 258 -17.99 7.78 -16.45
CA ALA A 258 -16.79 7.04 -16.79
C ALA A 258 -16.08 6.46 -15.55
N ALA A 259 -16.04 7.18 -14.43
CA ALA A 259 -15.47 6.67 -13.17
C ALA A 259 -16.20 5.42 -12.67
N ARG A 260 -17.53 5.49 -12.53
CA ARG A 260 -18.35 4.33 -12.14
C ARG A 260 -18.29 3.19 -13.15
N PHE A 261 -18.26 3.52 -14.45
CA PHE A 261 -18.07 2.50 -15.48
C PHE A 261 -16.70 1.82 -15.35
N ALA A 262 -15.65 2.60 -15.06
CA ALA A 262 -14.30 2.11 -14.83
C ALA A 262 -14.22 1.20 -13.61
N GLU A 263 -15.00 1.45 -12.55
CA GLU A 263 -15.14 0.59 -11.36
C GLU A 263 -15.74 -0.80 -11.64
N GLY A 264 -16.29 -1.02 -12.84
CA GLY A 264 -16.86 -2.31 -13.21
C GLY A 264 -18.38 -2.30 -13.35
N LEU A 265 -19.05 -1.14 -13.23
CA LEU A 265 -20.51 -1.05 -13.44
C LEU A 265 -20.88 -1.03 -14.93
N THR A 266 -22.04 -1.59 -15.25
CA THR A 266 -22.68 -1.48 -16.57
C THR A 266 -23.31 -0.10 -16.74
N ALA A 267 -23.58 0.32 -17.98
CA ALA A 267 -24.27 1.60 -18.22
C ALA A 267 -25.62 1.70 -17.50
N ARG A 268 -26.31 0.57 -17.33
CA ARG A 268 -27.57 0.48 -16.58
C ARG A 268 -27.38 0.69 -15.08
N GLU A 269 -26.38 0.04 -14.49
CA GLU A 269 -26.06 0.20 -13.06
C GLU A 269 -25.56 1.60 -12.76
N VAL A 270 -24.72 2.17 -13.63
CA VAL A 270 -24.29 3.58 -13.54
C VAL A 270 -25.50 4.50 -13.62
N ALA A 271 -26.44 4.24 -14.52
CA ALA A 271 -27.66 5.04 -14.65
C ALA A 271 -28.51 4.99 -13.39
N ALA A 272 -28.69 3.79 -12.81
CA ALA A 272 -29.40 3.61 -11.54
C ALA A 272 -28.69 4.35 -10.39
N ALA A 273 -27.36 4.22 -10.28
CA ALA A 273 -26.57 4.87 -9.23
C ALA A 273 -26.55 6.40 -9.35
N LEU A 274 -26.68 6.94 -10.57
CA LEU A 274 -26.69 8.37 -10.85
C LEU A 274 -28.10 8.98 -10.90
N GLY A 275 -29.16 8.16 -10.83
CA GLY A 275 -30.54 8.63 -10.98
C GLY A 275 -30.85 9.18 -12.39
N VAL A 276 -30.21 8.66 -13.43
CA VAL A 276 -30.40 9.09 -14.84
C VAL A 276 -30.85 7.93 -15.74
N LYS A 277 -31.19 8.22 -16.99
CA LYS A 277 -31.54 7.18 -17.99
C LYS A 277 -30.30 6.48 -18.52
N GLU A 278 -30.40 5.18 -18.82
CA GLU A 278 -29.30 4.41 -19.43
C GLU A 278 -28.79 5.02 -20.74
N ALA A 279 -29.70 5.54 -21.57
CA ALA A 279 -29.33 6.23 -22.82
C ALA A 279 -28.43 7.44 -22.58
N THR A 280 -28.65 8.19 -21.48
CA THR A 280 -27.81 9.33 -21.08
C THR A 280 -26.40 8.89 -20.75
N VAL A 281 -26.26 7.81 -19.96
CA VAL A 281 -24.95 7.23 -19.62
C VAL A 281 -24.24 6.74 -20.87
N ARG A 282 -24.93 6.06 -21.78
CA ARG A 282 -24.34 5.63 -23.06
C ARG A 282 -23.86 6.81 -23.90
N GLY A 283 -24.60 7.91 -23.92
CA GLY A 283 -24.18 9.17 -24.57
C GLY A 283 -22.92 9.76 -23.95
N GLN A 284 -22.87 9.83 -22.62
CA GLN A 284 -21.69 10.30 -21.86
C GLN A 284 -20.46 9.43 -22.13
N LEU A 285 -20.60 8.10 -22.07
CA LEU A 285 -19.50 7.18 -22.37
C LEU A 285 -19.03 7.32 -23.82
N LYS A 286 -19.94 7.50 -24.79
CA LYS A 286 -19.56 7.75 -26.20
C LYS A 286 -18.72 9.02 -26.35
N ALA A 287 -19.07 10.09 -25.64
CA ALA A 287 -18.28 11.32 -25.63
C ALA A 287 -16.89 11.11 -25.02
N VAL A 288 -16.79 10.36 -23.90
CA VAL A 288 -15.51 10.02 -23.28
C VAL A 288 -14.64 9.17 -24.21
N PHE A 289 -15.20 8.16 -24.88
CA PHE A 289 -14.47 7.36 -25.88
C PHE A 289 -13.90 8.24 -27.01
N ALA A 290 -14.70 9.16 -27.54
CA ALA A 290 -14.24 10.11 -28.56
C ALA A 290 -13.10 11.02 -28.07
N LYS A 291 -13.17 11.50 -26.82
CA LYS A 291 -12.14 12.39 -26.22
C LYS A 291 -10.84 11.67 -25.87
N THR A 292 -10.93 10.39 -25.54
CA THR A 292 -9.77 9.55 -25.15
C THR A 292 -9.12 8.85 -26.33
N GLY A 293 -9.80 8.78 -27.48
CA GLY A 293 -9.35 8.01 -28.64
C GLY A 293 -9.44 6.50 -28.44
N VAL A 294 -10.00 6.02 -27.32
CA VAL A 294 -10.19 4.60 -27.06
C VAL A 294 -11.62 4.20 -27.40
N ASN A 295 -11.79 2.95 -27.87
CA ASN A 295 -13.04 2.53 -28.50
C ASN A 295 -13.78 1.49 -27.67
N LYS A 296 -13.16 1.00 -26.58
CA LYS A 296 -13.59 -0.18 -25.83
C LYS A 296 -13.55 0.05 -24.33
N ALA A 297 -14.46 -0.64 -23.64
CA ALA A 297 -14.61 -0.57 -22.20
C ALA A 297 -13.32 -0.90 -21.44
N LYS A 298 -12.59 -1.95 -21.86
CA LYS A 298 -11.36 -2.37 -21.19
C LYS A 298 -10.20 -1.38 -21.39
N ASP A 299 -10.17 -0.67 -22.51
CA ASP A 299 -9.14 0.34 -22.78
C ASP A 299 -9.38 1.59 -21.94
N LEU A 300 -10.65 2.01 -21.79
CA LEU A 300 -11.00 3.12 -20.90
C LEU A 300 -10.68 2.79 -19.43
N VAL A 301 -10.98 1.57 -18.98
CA VAL A 301 -10.62 1.11 -17.62
C VAL A 301 -9.11 1.17 -17.44
N ARG A 302 -8.35 0.54 -18.34
CA ARG A 302 -6.88 0.52 -18.29
C ARG A 302 -6.33 1.94 -18.25
N LEU A 303 -6.76 2.79 -19.17
CA LEU A 303 -6.29 4.15 -19.30
C LEU A 303 -6.62 5.00 -18.07
N THR A 304 -7.81 4.82 -17.48
CA THR A 304 -8.19 5.51 -16.25
C THR A 304 -7.29 5.10 -15.08
N VAL A 305 -6.96 3.81 -14.97
CA VAL A 305 -6.07 3.30 -13.92
C VAL A 305 -4.64 3.81 -14.11
N GLU A 306 -4.10 3.74 -15.32
CA GLU A 306 -2.75 4.24 -15.64
C GLU A 306 -2.64 5.75 -15.44
N ALA A 307 -3.62 6.51 -15.93
CA ALA A 307 -3.67 7.95 -15.79
C ALA A 307 -3.74 8.38 -14.32
N GLY A 308 -4.58 7.71 -13.53
CA GLY A 308 -4.71 7.97 -12.11
C GLY A 308 -3.43 7.68 -11.32
N ALA A 309 -2.77 6.55 -11.62
CA ALA A 309 -1.49 6.21 -11.00
C ALA A 309 -0.38 7.19 -11.42
N LEU A 310 -0.32 7.59 -12.70
CA LEU A 310 0.62 8.59 -13.17
C LEU A 310 0.44 9.92 -12.45
N THR A 311 -0.80 10.39 -12.31
CA THR A 311 -1.10 11.60 -11.51
C THR A 311 -0.55 11.44 -10.08
N ALA A 312 -0.82 10.31 -9.43
CA ALA A 312 -0.32 10.03 -8.08
C ALA A 312 1.21 10.05 -8.00
N PHE A 313 1.95 9.53 -9.00
CA PHE A 313 3.42 9.61 -9.03
C PHE A 313 3.93 11.03 -9.22
N THR A 314 3.29 11.80 -10.08
CA THR A 314 3.75 13.17 -10.38
C THR A 314 3.45 14.16 -9.27
N GLU A 315 2.43 13.87 -8.45
CA GLU A 315 2.04 14.66 -7.29
C GLU A 315 2.69 14.14 -6.00
N ALA A 316 3.27 12.94 -5.97
CA ALA A 316 3.91 12.37 -4.78
C ALA A 316 5.05 13.25 -4.21
N SER A 317 5.21 13.21 -2.89
CA SER A 317 6.32 13.79 -2.12
C SER A 317 7.64 13.13 -2.50
N GLU A 318 7.56 11.86 -2.87
CA GLU A 318 8.64 11.05 -3.42
C GLU A 318 8.01 9.91 -4.23
N THR A 319 8.50 9.62 -5.43
CA THR A 319 8.18 8.33 -6.07
C THR A 319 9.40 7.44 -5.99
N VAL A 320 9.22 6.25 -5.41
CA VAL A 320 10.27 5.25 -5.31
C VAL A 320 9.99 4.13 -6.31
N VAL A 321 11.00 3.80 -7.10
CA VAL A 321 10.99 2.57 -7.89
C VAL A 321 11.53 1.47 -6.99
N GLU A 322 10.67 0.58 -6.54
CA GLU A 322 11.11 -0.54 -5.72
C GLU A 322 11.40 -1.76 -6.61
N PRO A 323 12.56 -2.41 -6.44
CA PRO A 323 12.84 -3.64 -7.13
C PRO A 323 11.82 -4.68 -6.70
N VAL A 324 11.52 -5.58 -7.62
CA VAL A 324 10.72 -6.75 -7.29
C VAL A 324 11.35 -7.49 -6.10
N ASP A 325 10.53 -7.83 -5.12
CA ASP A 325 10.93 -8.81 -4.12
C ASP A 325 10.74 -10.23 -4.65
N PRO A 326 11.77 -11.09 -4.63
CA PRO A 326 11.63 -12.50 -4.96
C PRO A 326 11.00 -13.32 -3.81
N ASP A 327 10.75 -12.73 -2.64
CA ASP A 327 10.55 -13.51 -1.42
C ASP A 327 9.07 -13.73 -1.05
N GLY A 328 8.72 -15.01 -0.95
CA GLY A 328 7.35 -15.43 -0.68
C GLY A 328 6.42 -15.20 -1.87
N ARG A 329 5.24 -15.81 -1.81
CA ARG A 329 4.23 -15.71 -2.87
C ARG A 329 3.16 -14.74 -2.41
N PRO A 330 3.12 -13.50 -2.91
CA PRO A 330 2.00 -12.61 -2.63
C PRO A 330 0.72 -13.24 -3.17
N ARG A 331 -0.37 -13.14 -2.41
CA ARG A 331 -1.67 -13.72 -2.74
C ARG A 331 -2.78 -12.76 -2.33
N ILE A 332 -3.84 -12.76 -3.12
CA ILE A 332 -5.10 -12.10 -2.80
C ILE A 332 -6.23 -13.12 -2.93
N ILE A 333 -7.08 -13.19 -1.92
CA ILE A 333 -8.40 -13.80 -2.04
C ILE A 333 -9.45 -12.71 -2.16
N SER A 334 -10.45 -12.95 -3.00
CA SER A 334 -11.64 -12.09 -3.08
C SER A 334 -12.76 -12.72 -2.28
N LEU A 335 -13.36 -11.91 -1.40
CA LEU A 335 -14.45 -12.31 -0.53
C LEU A 335 -15.82 -12.12 -1.21
N PRO A 336 -16.88 -12.81 -0.77
CA PRO A 336 -18.22 -12.66 -1.33
C PRO A 336 -18.79 -11.24 -1.27
N ASP A 337 -18.39 -10.46 -0.26
CA ASP A 337 -18.76 -9.05 -0.09
C ASP A 337 -18.02 -8.09 -1.06
N GLY A 338 -17.09 -8.63 -1.87
CA GLY A 338 -16.30 -7.89 -2.85
C GLY A 338 -14.96 -7.37 -2.31
N ARG A 339 -14.71 -7.45 -1.00
CA ARG A 339 -13.43 -7.08 -0.39
C ARG A 339 -12.33 -8.06 -0.78
N ARG A 340 -11.09 -7.61 -0.65
CA ARG A 340 -9.88 -8.40 -0.87
C ARG A 340 -9.11 -8.57 0.44
N VAL A 341 -8.56 -9.76 0.63
CA VAL A 341 -7.60 -10.05 1.70
C VAL A 341 -6.29 -10.45 1.05
N ALA A 342 -5.25 -9.67 1.34
CA ALA A 342 -3.89 -9.91 0.87
C ALA A 342 -3.06 -10.66 1.92
N PHE A 343 -2.19 -11.54 1.47
CA PHE A 343 -1.24 -12.23 2.34
C PHE A 343 -0.01 -12.66 1.53
N ILE A 344 1.08 -12.97 2.22
CA ILE A 344 2.27 -13.60 1.62
C ILE A 344 2.38 -15.02 2.16
N ASP A 345 2.48 -15.98 1.23
CA ASP A 345 2.71 -17.40 1.52
C ASP A 345 4.17 -17.74 1.21
N TYR A 346 4.97 -17.93 2.25
CA TYR A 346 6.40 -18.22 2.10
C TYR A 346 6.69 -19.68 1.75
N GLY A 347 5.67 -20.54 1.77
CA GLY A 347 5.85 -21.98 1.58
C GLY A 347 6.69 -22.59 2.71
N PRO A 348 7.24 -23.80 2.52
CA PRO A 348 6.80 -24.77 1.53
C PRO A 348 5.36 -25.25 1.83
N LYS A 349 4.62 -25.68 0.81
CA LYS A 349 3.19 -26.08 0.96
C LYS A 349 2.97 -27.19 2.01
N GLY A 350 3.95 -28.07 2.21
CA GLY A 350 3.89 -29.19 3.16
C GLY A 350 4.34 -28.86 4.59
N GLY A 351 4.83 -27.65 4.85
CA GLY A 351 5.22 -27.23 6.20
C GLY A 351 4.02 -26.98 7.12
N ARG A 352 4.27 -27.03 8.43
CA ARG A 352 3.30 -26.67 9.48
C ARG A 352 2.90 -25.20 9.33
N PRO A 353 1.64 -24.86 9.05
CA PRO A 353 1.26 -23.47 8.82
C PRO A 353 1.39 -22.63 10.09
N VAL A 354 2.13 -21.52 9.99
CA VAL A 354 2.21 -20.49 11.04
C VAL A 354 1.75 -19.15 10.48
N VAL A 355 0.78 -18.53 11.14
CA VAL A 355 0.31 -17.18 10.80
C VAL A 355 1.08 -16.18 11.65
N VAL A 356 1.88 -15.33 10.99
CA VAL A 356 2.61 -14.25 11.65
C VAL A 356 1.80 -12.96 11.49
N PHE A 357 1.29 -12.45 12.60
CA PHE A 357 0.61 -11.16 12.63
C PHE A 357 1.65 -10.05 12.56
N HIS A 358 1.56 -9.22 11.52
CA HIS A 358 2.43 -8.05 11.38
C HIS A 358 2.13 -7.00 12.45
N GLY A 359 3.09 -6.15 12.79
CA GLY A 359 2.87 -5.03 13.70
C GLY A 359 2.15 -3.85 13.06
N TYR A 360 2.17 -2.70 13.75
CA TYR A 360 1.57 -1.45 13.25
C TYR A 360 2.37 -0.72 12.20
N SER A 361 3.66 -1.01 12.08
CA SER A 361 4.59 -0.33 11.15
C SER A 361 5.35 -1.29 10.23
N THR A 362 5.49 -2.56 10.61
CA THR A 362 6.35 -3.53 9.93
C THR A 362 5.81 -4.96 10.10
N GLY A 363 6.37 -5.92 9.36
CA GLY A 363 6.10 -7.35 9.47
C GLY A 363 5.13 -7.90 8.44
N ARG A 364 4.67 -7.12 7.44
CA ARG A 364 3.92 -7.69 6.31
C ARG A 364 4.83 -8.47 5.38
N ILE A 365 6.12 -8.10 5.37
CA ILE A 365 7.17 -8.85 4.67
C ILE A 365 8.14 -9.37 5.73
N LEU A 366 8.27 -10.70 5.81
CA LEU A 366 9.12 -11.36 6.79
C LEU A 366 10.60 -11.30 6.38
N PRO A 367 11.54 -11.21 7.33
CA PRO A 367 12.97 -11.29 7.06
C PRO A 367 13.33 -12.65 6.46
N LEU A 368 14.25 -12.66 5.50
CA LEU A 368 14.66 -13.89 4.82
C LEU A 368 15.28 -14.92 5.76
N ASN A 369 16.12 -14.47 6.68
CA ASN A 369 16.73 -15.34 7.68
C ASN A 369 15.66 -15.92 8.63
N PHE A 370 14.61 -15.17 8.96
CA PHE A 370 13.49 -15.67 9.74
C PHE A 370 12.66 -16.72 8.99
N VAL A 371 12.34 -16.44 7.72
CA VAL A 371 11.65 -17.39 6.84
C VAL A 371 12.47 -18.66 6.69
N ALA A 372 13.78 -18.55 6.47
CA ALA A 372 14.69 -19.69 6.39
C ALA A 372 14.74 -20.50 7.70
N ALA A 373 14.78 -19.82 8.85
CA ALA A 373 14.74 -20.48 10.14
C ALA A 373 13.41 -21.22 10.37
N LEU A 374 12.28 -20.60 10.01
CA LEU A 374 10.96 -21.23 10.07
C LEU A 374 10.88 -22.46 9.15
N HIS A 375 11.38 -22.35 7.91
CA HIS A 375 11.45 -23.49 6.99
C HIS A 375 12.31 -24.63 7.56
N LYS A 376 13.46 -24.31 8.18
CA LYS A 376 14.34 -25.29 8.82
C LYS A 376 13.65 -26.00 9.98
N ALA A 377 12.81 -25.30 10.73
CA ALA A 377 11.96 -25.86 11.78
C ALA A 377 10.68 -26.53 11.24
N GLY A 378 10.52 -26.63 9.91
CA GLY A 378 9.41 -27.34 9.27
C GLY A 378 8.12 -26.52 9.15
N TYR A 379 8.17 -25.21 9.37
CA TYR A 379 7.01 -24.33 9.25
C TYR A 379 6.78 -23.84 7.82
N ARG A 380 5.53 -23.44 7.57
CA ARG A 380 5.06 -22.69 6.41
C ARG A 380 4.56 -21.32 6.88
N PRO A 381 5.37 -20.25 6.77
CA PRO A 381 4.98 -18.93 7.23
C PRO A 381 3.93 -18.29 6.32
N LEU A 382 2.91 -17.71 6.94
CA LEU A 382 1.86 -16.91 6.30
C LEU A 382 1.81 -15.53 6.97
N ALA A 383 2.04 -14.47 6.19
CA ALA A 383 1.88 -13.10 6.67
C ALA A 383 0.58 -12.52 6.10
N VAL A 384 -0.51 -12.60 6.87
CA VAL A 384 -1.84 -12.12 6.45
C VAL A 384 -1.97 -10.63 6.79
N GLN A 385 -2.36 -9.83 5.80
CA GLN A 385 -2.58 -8.39 5.98
C GLN A 385 -4.00 -8.17 6.51
N ARG A 386 -4.09 -7.57 7.69
CA ARG A 386 -5.37 -7.28 8.37
C ARG A 386 -6.20 -6.25 7.58
N PRO A 387 -7.52 -6.14 7.84
CA PRO A 387 -8.38 -5.19 7.15
C PRO A 387 -7.81 -3.78 7.16
N GLY A 388 -7.73 -3.14 5.99
CA GLY A 388 -7.23 -1.77 5.87
C GLY A 388 -5.72 -1.61 6.02
N PHE A 389 -4.95 -2.71 6.01
CA PHE A 389 -3.49 -2.69 5.88
C PHE A 389 -3.05 -3.16 4.49
N GLY A 390 -2.04 -2.49 3.92
CA GLY A 390 -1.43 -2.87 2.65
C GLY A 390 -2.46 -3.00 1.52
N LEU A 391 -2.60 -4.20 0.96
CA LEU A 391 -3.50 -4.50 -0.16
C LEU A 391 -4.86 -5.06 0.26
N SER A 392 -5.08 -5.35 1.55
CA SER A 392 -6.38 -5.76 2.09
C SER A 392 -7.33 -4.57 2.15
N ASP A 393 -8.57 -4.77 1.73
CA ASP A 393 -9.57 -3.69 1.80
C ASP A 393 -10.02 -3.46 3.26
N PRO A 394 -10.39 -2.23 3.66
CA PRO A 394 -10.82 -1.92 5.03
C PRO A 394 -12.04 -2.70 5.50
N ALA A 395 -12.19 -2.83 6.81
CA ALA A 395 -13.46 -3.25 7.41
C ALA A 395 -14.56 -2.21 7.09
N PRO A 396 -15.84 -2.61 6.98
CA PRO A 396 -16.93 -1.68 6.66
C PRO A 396 -17.06 -0.53 7.65
N THR A 397 -16.82 -0.81 8.94
CA THR A 397 -16.75 0.21 10.00
C THR A 397 -15.57 -0.06 10.94
N PRO A 398 -15.02 0.96 11.60
CA PRO A 398 -13.94 0.79 12.59
C PRO A 398 -14.31 -0.17 13.73
N GLU A 399 -15.56 -0.16 14.18
CA GLU A 399 -16.06 -0.99 15.29
C GLU A 399 -16.08 -2.47 14.92
N SER A 400 -16.34 -2.78 13.65
CA SER A 400 -16.35 -4.16 13.12
C SER A 400 -14.96 -4.74 12.89
N HIS A 401 -13.89 -3.96 13.08
CA HIS A 401 -12.54 -4.30 12.62
C HIS A 401 -12.02 -5.65 13.14
N LEU A 402 -12.15 -5.92 14.45
CA LEU A 402 -11.64 -7.16 15.05
C LEU A 402 -12.40 -8.40 14.55
N ASP A 403 -13.73 -8.32 14.46
CA ASP A 403 -14.56 -9.41 13.96
C ASP A 403 -14.26 -9.70 12.48
N VAL A 404 -14.20 -8.63 11.67
CA VAL A 404 -13.87 -8.73 10.24
C VAL A 404 -12.47 -9.29 10.04
N GLN A 405 -11.50 -8.88 10.86
CA GLN A 405 -10.14 -9.42 10.81
C GLN A 405 -10.11 -10.92 11.12
N ALA A 406 -10.87 -11.39 12.11
CA ALA A 406 -10.96 -12.80 12.45
C ALA A 406 -11.60 -13.61 11.31
N ASP A 407 -12.68 -13.11 10.73
CA ASP A 407 -13.39 -13.72 9.61
C ASP A 407 -12.53 -13.74 8.33
N ASP A 408 -11.77 -12.68 8.06
CA ASP A 408 -10.84 -12.59 6.93
C ASP A 408 -9.70 -13.62 7.05
N LEU A 409 -9.12 -13.78 8.26
CA LEU A 409 -8.12 -14.81 8.51
C LEU A 409 -8.72 -16.22 8.33
N LEU A 410 -9.92 -16.47 8.86
CA LEU A 410 -10.64 -17.71 8.66
C LEU A 410 -10.87 -18.02 7.16
N ALA A 411 -11.21 -17.01 6.37
CA ALA A 411 -11.38 -17.13 4.92
C ALA A 411 -10.06 -17.50 4.22
N VAL A 412 -8.93 -16.90 4.62
CA VAL A 412 -7.59 -17.28 4.13
C VAL A 412 -7.27 -18.73 4.46
N LEU A 413 -7.46 -19.16 5.71
CA LEU A 413 -7.21 -20.54 6.12
C LEU A 413 -8.07 -21.53 5.34
N THR A 414 -9.35 -21.18 5.13
CA THR A 414 -10.30 -21.99 4.35
C THR A 414 -9.89 -22.10 2.88
N ALA A 415 -9.50 -20.97 2.25
CA ALA A 415 -9.02 -20.94 0.87
C ALA A 415 -7.75 -21.77 0.67
N LEU A 416 -6.87 -21.80 1.67
CA LEU A 416 -5.65 -22.63 1.68
C LEU A 416 -5.90 -24.07 2.15
N LYS A 417 -7.13 -24.41 2.54
CA LYS A 417 -7.54 -25.72 3.10
C LYS A 417 -6.74 -26.11 4.35
N LEU A 418 -6.44 -25.14 5.21
CA LEU A 418 -5.69 -25.33 6.45
C LEU A 418 -6.65 -25.54 7.62
N ARG A 419 -6.61 -26.70 8.26
CA ARG A 419 -7.51 -27.03 9.38
C ARG A 419 -7.08 -26.38 10.69
N LYS A 420 -5.79 -26.46 11.04
CA LYS A 420 -5.22 -25.80 12.23
C LYS A 420 -3.95 -25.05 11.82
N VAL A 421 -3.62 -24.00 12.57
CA VAL A 421 -2.41 -23.21 12.40
C VAL A 421 -1.77 -22.89 13.75
N ASP A 422 -0.47 -22.66 13.74
CA ASP A 422 0.19 -21.95 14.82
C ASP A 422 0.06 -20.44 14.55
N VAL A 423 -0.06 -19.62 15.60
CA VAL A 423 -0.16 -18.17 15.47
C VAL A 423 0.97 -17.49 16.24
N MET A 424 1.61 -16.52 15.60
CA MET A 424 2.57 -15.63 16.24
C MET A 424 2.00 -14.22 16.20
N ILE A 425 1.59 -13.72 17.36
CA ILE A 425 0.93 -12.44 17.53
C ILE A 425 1.95 -11.45 18.08
N ARG A 426 2.14 -10.33 17.39
CA ARG A 426 3.21 -9.39 17.69
C ARG A 426 2.68 -8.03 18.09
N ASP A 427 3.25 -7.44 19.13
CA ASP A 427 3.14 -6.01 19.44
C ASP A 427 1.69 -5.46 19.37
N GLY A 428 1.44 -4.46 18.55
CA GLY A 428 0.15 -3.84 18.30
C GLY A 428 -0.94 -4.74 17.76
N SER A 429 -0.59 -5.87 17.15
CA SER A 429 -1.57 -6.83 16.63
C SER A 429 -2.23 -7.70 17.71
N THR A 430 -1.87 -7.51 18.99
CA THR A 430 -2.36 -8.32 20.11
C THR A 430 -3.89 -8.40 20.15
N ALA A 431 -4.59 -7.26 20.04
CA ALA A 431 -6.05 -7.25 20.04
C ALA A 431 -6.67 -8.05 18.89
N ALA A 432 -6.14 -7.91 17.67
CA ALA A 432 -6.58 -8.64 16.50
C ALA A 432 -6.28 -10.15 16.60
N GLY A 433 -5.07 -10.52 17.01
CA GLY A 433 -4.69 -11.92 17.19
C GLY A 433 -5.55 -12.64 18.22
N LEU A 434 -5.80 -11.99 19.36
CA LEU A 434 -6.65 -12.55 20.42
C LEU A 434 -8.14 -12.56 20.06
N ALA A 435 -8.63 -11.62 19.25
CA ALA A 435 -9.99 -11.68 18.72
C ALA A 435 -10.19 -12.92 17.83
N PHE A 436 -9.21 -13.25 16.97
CA PHE A 436 -9.24 -14.49 16.21
C PHE A 436 -9.20 -15.72 17.14
N ALA A 437 -8.34 -15.72 18.16
CA ALA A 437 -8.25 -16.84 19.10
C ALA A 437 -9.53 -17.07 19.90
N ALA A 438 -10.23 -16.01 20.32
CA ALA A 438 -11.49 -16.12 21.04
C ALA A 438 -12.62 -16.71 20.16
N ARG A 439 -12.66 -16.32 18.88
CA ARG A 439 -13.71 -16.76 17.94
C ARG A 439 -13.44 -18.12 17.32
N HIS A 440 -12.16 -18.45 17.10
CA HIS A 440 -11.69 -19.57 16.30
C HIS A 440 -10.54 -20.34 16.97
N GLY A 441 -10.55 -20.45 18.31
CA GLY A 441 -9.53 -21.18 19.07
C GLY A 441 -9.39 -22.65 18.67
N ASP A 442 -10.45 -23.27 18.14
CA ASP A 442 -10.42 -24.61 17.55
C ASP A 442 -9.50 -24.72 16.32
N ARG A 443 -9.18 -23.58 15.68
CA ARG A 443 -8.28 -23.45 14.53
C ARG A 443 -6.83 -23.20 14.95
N ILE A 444 -6.57 -22.98 16.24
CA ILE A 444 -5.23 -22.74 16.76
C ILE A 444 -4.66 -24.04 17.36
N ALA A 445 -3.43 -24.36 16.98
CA ALA A 445 -2.65 -25.43 17.61
C ALA A 445 -1.75 -24.84 18.70
N ARG A 446 -0.92 -23.86 18.36
CA ARG A 446 -0.11 -23.07 19.32
C ARG A 446 -0.24 -21.58 19.09
N GLY A 447 -0.08 -20.79 20.15
CA GLY A 447 -0.07 -19.33 20.10
C GLY A 447 1.16 -18.76 20.81
N LEU A 448 1.89 -17.89 20.14
CA LEU A 448 2.96 -17.09 20.72
C LEU A 448 2.53 -15.63 20.79
N LEU A 449 2.50 -15.06 21.99
CA LEU A 449 2.39 -13.62 22.22
C LEU A 449 3.79 -13.01 22.34
N MET A 450 4.26 -12.31 21.31
CA MET A 450 5.58 -11.66 21.31
C MET A 450 5.45 -10.15 21.55
N ASN A 451 6.03 -9.67 22.64
CA ASN A 451 5.92 -8.28 23.13
C ASN A 451 4.47 -7.77 23.13
N PRO A 452 3.50 -8.49 23.73
CA PRO A 452 2.08 -8.16 23.61
C PRO A 452 1.75 -6.80 24.23
N ARG A 453 0.94 -6.00 23.53
CA ARG A 453 0.55 -4.66 23.97
C ARG A 453 -0.67 -4.71 24.87
N ALA A 454 -0.49 -4.30 26.12
CA ALA A 454 -1.57 -4.21 27.09
C ALA A 454 -2.62 -3.11 26.75
N PRO A 455 -3.83 -3.22 27.29
CA PRO A 455 -4.87 -2.18 27.27
C PRO A 455 -4.42 -0.79 27.72
N ARG A 456 -5.29 0.22 27.53
CA ARG A 456 -4.98 1.64 27.77
C ARG A 456 -4.81 2.03 29.25
N ASP A 457 -5.44 1.30 30.15
CA ASP A 457 -5.46 1.51 31.60
C ASP A 457 -4.18 1.05 32.31
N VAL A 458 -3.27 0.38 31.60
CA VAL A 458 -1.95 0.01 32.12
C VAL A 458 -0.93 1.12 31.83
N GLU A 459 -0.20 1.55 32.86
CA GLU A 459 0.55 2.81 32.93
C GLU A 459 1.67 2.92 31.87
N ARG A 460 1.55 3.87 30.93
CA ARG A 460 2.50 3.99 29.81
C ARG A 460 3.67 4.94 30.10
N ASN A 461 4.89 4.39 30.20
CA ASN A 461 6.13 5.13 30.40
C ASN A 461 6.39 6.25 29.36
N HIS A 462 7.02 7.33 29.82
CA HIS A 462 7.04 8.68 29.22
C HIS A 462 8.22 9.01 28.30
N THR A 463 9.15 8.09 28.08
CA THR A 463 10.52 8.43 27.69
C THR A 463 10.84 8.50 26.20
N SER A 464 9.92 8.12 25.30
CA SER A 464 10.17 8.11 23.84
C SER A 464 9.17 8.92 23.01
N MET A 465 9.63 9.47 21.87
CA MET A 465 8.81 10.21 20.89
C MET A 465 7.56 9.43 20.47
N VAL A 466 7.74 8.15 20.12
CA VAL A 466 6.64 7.27 19.70
C VAL A 466 5.71 6.96 20.89
N GLY A 467 6.27 6.80 22.09
CA GLY A 467 5.50 6.67 23.32
C GLY A 467 4.57 7.87 23.53
N SER A 468 5.11 9.09 23.41
CA SER A 468 4.33 10.33 23.55
C SER A 468 3.24 10.44 22.49
N VAL A 469 3.56 10.28 21.21
CA VAL A 469 2.55 10.32 20.13
C VAL A 469 1.47 9.27 20.34
N ALA A 470 1.83 8.04 20.72
CA ALA A 470 0.87 6.99 20.98
C ALA A 470 -0.02 7.29 22.20
N ARG A 471 0.51 7.89 23.27
CA ARG A 471 -0.28 8.36 24.43
C ARG A 471 -1.24 9.47 24.02
N THR A 472 -0.79 10.42 23.21
CA THR A 472 -1.62 11.49 22.66
C THR A 472 -2.82 10.92 21.95
N MET A 473 -2.59 10.02 20.99
CA MET A 473 -3.66 9.38 20.21
C MET A 473 -4.61 8.56 21.09
N LEU A 474 -4.11 7.90 22.13
CA LEU A 474 -4.98 7.20 23.07
C LEU A 474 -5.85 8.17 23.87
N LYS A 475 -5.30 9.28 24.36
CA LYS A 475 -6.04 10.31 25.11
C LYS A 475 -7.05 11.07 24.24
N HIS A 476 -6.70 11.26 22.97
CA HIS A 476 -7.41 12.06 21.98
C HIS A 476 -7.63 11.25 20.70
N PRO A 477 -8.56 10.26 20.71
CA PRO A 477 -8.81 9.38 19.58
C PRO A 477 -9.25 10.12 18.31
N GLU A 478 -9.84 11.32 18.43
CA GLU A 478 -10.18 12.20 17.31
C GLU A 478 -8.97 12.61 16.46
N LEU A 479 -7.74 12.52 17.02
CA LEU A 479 -6.50 12.86 16.33
C LEU A 479 -5.89 11.70 15.55
N ILE A 480 -6.35 10.46 15.76
CA ILE A 480 -5.78 9.26 15.13
C ILE A 480 -5.80 9.40 13.61
N ILE A 481 -6.97 9.64 13.01
CA ILE A 481 -7.11 9.72 11.55
C ILE A 481 -6.38 10.95 10.97
N PRO A 482 -6.56 12.19 11.47
CA PRO A 482 -5.86 13.36 10.94
C PRO A 482 -4.34 13.22 10.98
N LEU A 483 -3.77 12.74 12.10
CA LEU A 483 -2.33 12.57 12.25
C LEU A 483 -1.81 11.42 11.37
N GLY A 484 -2.54 10.30 11.30
CA GLY A 484 -2.22 9.20 10.39
C GLY A 484 -2.19 9.64 8.92
N GLU A 485 -3.21 10.37 8.47
CA GLU A 485 -3.27 10.89 7.10
C GLU A 485 -2.17 11.92 6.81
N MET A 486 -1.84 12.79 7.77
CA MET A 486 -0.72 13.73 7.64
C MET A 486 0.62 13.00 7.48
N LEU A 487 0.91 12.04 8.37
CA LEU A 487 2.13 11.22 8.32
C LEU A 487 2.21 10.43 7.01
N ARG A 488 1.09 9.84 6.59
CA ARG A 488 0.99 9.13 5.32
C ARG A 488 1.36 10.08 4.18
N ARG A 489 0.66 11.21 4.01
CA ARG A 489 0.82 12.10 2.86
C ARG A 489 2.22 12.69 2.67
N GLN A 490 3.01 12.84 3.74
CA GLN A 490 4.37 13.40 3.69
C GLN A 490 5.47 12.36 3.87
N THR A 491 5.12 11.07 3.81
CA THR A 491 6.10 9.99 3.90
C THR A 491 7.17 10.17 2.81
N ARG A 492 8.45 10.20 3.20
CA ARG A 492 9.64 10.23 2.34
C ARG A 492 10.69 9.27 2.91
N THR A 493 11.61 8.76 2.08
CA THR A 493 12.65 7.82 2.49
C THR A 493 13.52 8.37 3.62
N ASP A 494 13.95 9.63 3.52
CA ASP A 494 14.77 10.29 4.55
C ASP A 494 14.00 10.42 5.87
N LEU A 495 12.71 10.77 5.79
CA LEU A 495 11.83 10.94 6.93
C LEU A 495 11.59 9.62 7.64
N LEU A 496 11.22 8.58 6.89
CA LEU A 496 11.07 7.22 7.42
C LEU A 496 12.37 6.73 8.06
N THR A 497 13.52 6.99 7.42
CA THR A 497 14.83 6.61 7.96
C THR A 497 15.09 7.28 9.30
N ARG A 498 14.88 8.60 9.38
CA ARG A 498 15.02 9.36 10.64
C ARG A 498 14.06 8.85 11.71
N THR A 499 12.79 8.62 11.37
CA THR A 499 11.77 8.14 12.32
C THR A 499 12.09 6.74 12.83
N VAL A 500 12.44 5.79 11.95
CA VAL A 500 12.77 4.41 12.34
C VAL A 500 14.01 4.39 13.24
N ARG A 501 15.09 5.08 12.84
CA ARG A 501 16.33 5.14 13.64
C ARG A 501 16.09 5.76 15.01
N ARG A 502 15.38 6.88 15.08
CA ARG A 502 15.04 7.53 16.37
C ARG A 502 14.12 6.66 17.23
N THR A 503 13.16 5.94 16.64
CA THR A 503 12.24 5.07 17.38
C THR A 503 12.96 3.93 18.10
N LEU A 504 14.02 3.42 17.48
CA LEU A 504 14.74 2.23 17.92
C LEU A 504 16.13 2.55 18.52
N GLU A 505 16.43 3.85 18.76
CA GLU A 505 17.77 4.30 19.18
C GLU A 505 18.20 3.76 20.55
N ASN A 506 17.23 3.61 21.46
CA ASN A 506 17.46 3.15 22.82
C ASN A 506 17.31 1.63 22.99
N ALA A 507 16.95 0.90 21.94
CA ALA A 507 16.90 -0.56 21.95
C ALA A 507 18.19 -1.13 21.31
N PRO A 508 19.17 -1.64 22.08
CA PRO A 508 20.50 -1.96 21.56
C PRO A 508 20.49 -2.99 20.43
N GLY A 509 19.67 -4.05 20.53
CA GLY A 509 19.53 -5.06 19.48
C GLY A 509 18.90 -4.50 18.21
N ASP A 510 17.87 -3.67 18.33
CA ASP A 510 17.21 -3.05 17.18
C ASP A 510 18.14 -2.05 16.48
N ARG A 511 18.83 -1.20 17.25
CA ARG A 511 19.82 -0.26 16.73
C ARG A 511 20.92 -0.98 15.97
N ALA A 512 21.45 -2.08 16.52
CA ALA A 512 22.46 -2.89 15.84
C ALA A 512 21.93 -3.51 14.54
N ALA A 513 20.68 -3.98 14.52
CA ALA A 513 20.05 -4.52 13.32
C ALA A 513 19.95 -3.47 12.20
N LEU A 514 19.66 -2.21 12.53
CA LEU A 514 19.54 -1.12 11.57
C LEU A 514 20.88 -0.63 10.98
N GLU A 515 22.02 -1.09 11.49
CA GLU A 515 23.33 -0.83 10.88
C GLU A 515 23.56 -1.65 9.60
N ASP A 516 22.83 -2.76 9.42
CA ASP A 516 22.79 -3.47 8.15
C ASP A 516 21.90 -2.69 7.14
N PRO A 517 22.46 -2.18 6.03
CA PRO A 517 21.70 -1.45 5.03
C PRO A 517 20.55 -2.24 4.42
N LEU A 518 20.67 -3.58 4.32
CA LEU A 518 19.62 -4.44 3.79
C LEU A 518 18.44 -4.55 4.75
N VAL A 519 18.71 -4.65 6.06
CA VAL A 519 17.67 -4.65 7.10
C VAL A 519 16.95 -3.31 7.11
N LEU A 520 17.69 -2.19 7.09
CA LEU A 520 17.08 -0.86 7.03
C LEU A 520 16.22 -0.70 5.76
N ALA A 521 16.73 -1.04 4.59
CA ALA A 521 15.98 -0.94 3.32
C ALA A 521 14.68 -1.77 3.36
N ARG A 522 14.74 -2.99 3.92
CA ARG A 522 13.57 -3.87 4.12
C ARG A 522 12.53 -3.26 5.05
N VAL A 523 12.95 -2.70 6.18
CA VAL A 523 12.07 -2.03 7.16
C VAL A 523 11.40 -0.81 6.53
N LEU A 524 12.15 0.03 5.82
CA LEU A 524 11.61 1.24 5.17
C LEU A 524 10.59 0.86 4.09
N ARG A 525 10.91 -0.15 3.27
CA ARG A 525 10.00 -0.70 2.25
C ARG A 525 8.70 -1.20 2.86
N ASP A 526 8.78 -1.99 3.93
CA ASP A 526 7.59 -2.52 4.57
C ASP A 526 6.74 -1.41 5.23
N THR A 527 7.40 -0.47 5.91
CA THR A 527 6.73 0.69 6.52
C THR A 527 6.01 1.53 5.47
N ARG A 528 6.64 1.80 4.33
CA ARG A 528 6.03 2.56 3.22
C ARG A 528 4.79 1.85 2.68
N GLY A 529 4.91 0.56 2.34
CA GLY A 529 3.82 -0.18 1.72
C GLY A 529 2.61 -0.45 2.63
N MET A 530 2.78 -0.33 3.94
CA MET A 530 1.75 -0.68 4.91
C MET A 530 0.62 0.35 4.99
N SER A 531 0.97 1.63 5.01
CA SER A 531 0.00 2.74 5.02
C SER A 531 -0.24 3.32 3.63
N ALA A 532 0.36 2.76 2.58
CA ALA A 532 0.38 3.41 1.27
C ALA A 532 -1.00 3.69 0.67
N ARG A 533 -1.92 2.73 0.82
CA ARG A 533 -3.29 2.88 0.31
C ARG A 533 -4.19 3.66 1.29
N THR A 534 -4.07 3.42 2.58
CA THR A 534 -4.94 4.01 3.58
C THR A 534 -4.33 3.83 4.98
N VAL A 535 -4.74 4.68 5.92
CA VAL A 535 -4.47 4.48 7.35
C VAL A 535 -5.61 3.78 8.09
N ALA A 536 -6.68 3.35 7.40
CA ALA A 536 -7.90 2.85 8.03
C ALA A 536 -7.68 1.69 9.00
N GLY A 537 -6.86 0.69 8.63
CA GLY A 537 -6.60 -0.47 9.50
C GLY A 537 -5.82 -0.08 10.76
N TRP A 538 -4.77 0.73 10.60
CA TRP A 538 -4.01 1.27 11.73
C TRP A 538 -4.89 2.14 12.65
N ALA A 539 -5.73 2.99 12.06
CA ALA A 539 -6.63 3.86 12.81
C ALA A 539 -7.67 3.06 13.60
N ALA A 540 -8.24 2.01 12.99
CA ALA A 540 -9.18 1.13 13.66
C ALA A 540 -8.54 0.38 14.84
N GLU A 541 -7.32 -0.16 14.69
CA GLU A 541 -6.63 -0.82 15.80
C GLU A 541 -6.21 0.17 16.90
N MET A 542 -5.76 1.38 16.55
CA MET A 542 -5.54 2.45 17.54
C MET A 542 -6.82 2.78 18.31
N ALA A 543 -7.97 2.88 17.63
CA ALA A 543 -9.25 3.14 18.25
C ALA A 543 -9.67 2.02 19.20
N VAL A 544 -9.43 0.74 18.85
CA VAL A 544 -9.66 -0.41 19.74
C VAL A 544 -8.94 -0.23 21.08
N TYR A 545 -7.66 0.15 21.05
CA TYR A 545 -6.92 0.43 22.28
C TYR A 545 -7.41 1.71 22.98
N ALA A 546 -7.75 2.76 22.24
CA ALA A 546 -8.24 4.01 22.82
C ALA A 546 -9.56 3.83 23.57
N HIS A 547 -10.42 2.91 23.12
CA HIS A 547 -11.70 2.57 23.73
C HIS A 547 -11.62 1.52 24.86
N GLY A 548 -10.42 1.18 25.34
CA GLY A 548 -10.27 0.31 26.51
C GLY A 548 -10.52 -1.18 26.22
N TRP A 549 -10.08 -1.67 25.06
CA TRP A 549 -10.08 -3.10 24.76
C TRP A 549 -9.42 -3.93 25.87
N THR A 550 -9.98 -5.09 26.18
CA THR A 550 -9.43 -6.08 27.12
C THR A 550 -9.26 -7.44 26.43
N PRO A 551 -8.24 -8.25 26.81
CA PRO A 551 -8.08 -9.59 26.28
C PRO A 551 -9.33 -10.45 26.52
N PRO A 552 -9.93 -11.03 25.46
CA PRO A 552 -11.04 -11.95 25.65
C PRO A 552 -10.56 -13.27 26.27
N PRO A 553 -11.44 -14.03 26.94
CA PRO A 553 -11.12 -15.39 27.37
C PRO A 553 -10.74 -16.25 26.17
N ILE A 554 -9.57 -16.88 26.22
CA ILE A 554 -9.09 -17.75 25.14
C ILE A 554 -9.28 -19.21 25.53
N ALA A 555 -10.03 -19.94 24.71
CA ALA A 555 -10.21 -21.38 24.87
C ALA A 555 -9.39 -22.12 23.79
N GLY A 556 -8.48 -22.99 24.24
CA GLY A 556 -7.69 -23.86 23.37
C GLY A 556 -6.39 -23.26 22.84
N GLY A 557 -5.57 -24.14 22.27
CA GLY A 557 -4.19 -23.86 21.89
C GLY A 557 -3.23 -23.93 23.07
N GLU A 558 -1.98 -24.32 22.81
CA GLU A 558 -0.88 -24.16 23.76
C GLU A 558 -0.30 -22.76 23.59
N TRP A 559 -0.28 -21.95 24.65
CA TRP A 559 0.15 -20.55 24.59
C TRP A 559 1.48 -20.33 25.28
N SER A 560 2.33 -19.50 24.71
CA SER A 560 3.55 -18.96 25.35
C SER A 560 3.61 -17.45 25.16
N ILE A 561 4.31 -16.78 26.07
CA ILE A 561 4.52 -15.32 26.03
C ILE A 561 6.01 -15.06 25.97
N LEU A 562 6.44 -14.27 24.99
CA LEU A 562 7.83 -13.88 24.81
C LEU A 562 7.97 -12.37 25.02
N PHE A 563 8.80 -11.99 25.99
CA PHE A 563 9.24 -10.62 26.19
C PHE A 563 10.70 -10.46 25.75
N CYS A 564 10.93 -9.63 24.73
CA CYS A 564 12.27 -9.23 24.33
C CYS A 564 12.70 -8.05 25.20
N GLU A 565 13.84 -8.19 25.88
CA GLU A 565 14.35 -7.14 26.77
C GLU A 565 15.13 -6.07 26.00
N GLY A 566 15.46 -4.98 26.70
CA GLY A 566 16.12 -3.82 26.09
C GLY A 566 15.15 -2.91 25.33
N LEU A 567 13.87 -2.93 25.70
CA LEU A 567 12.84 -2.06 25.17
C LEU A 567 12.63 -0.83 26.05
N ASP A 568 12.45 0.30 25.39
CA ASP A 568 12.14 1.59 26.01
C ASP A 568 10.66 1.79 26.35
N TRP A 569 9.85 0.75 26.15
CA TRP A 569 8.42 0.75 26.45
C TRP A 569 8.16 -0.13 27.67
N PRO A 570 7.16 0.20 28.52
CA PRO A 570 6.84 -0.61 29.68
C PRO A 570 6.36 -1.99 29.22
N VAL A 571 6.90 -3.00 29.86
CA VAL A 571 6.49 -4.39 29.67
C VAL A 571 5.54 -4.73 30.82
N GLU A 572 4.26 -4.91 30.49
CA GLU A 572 3.22 -5.19 31.48
C GLU A 572 3.15 -6.69 31.78
N GLU A 573 4.26 -7.27 32.24
CA GLU A 573 4.40 -8.71 32.47
C GLU A 573 3.28 -9.22 33.39
N GLY A 574 3.06 -8.55 34.52
CA GLY A 574 2.03 -8.93 35.50
C GLY A 574 0.59 -8.87 34.96
N PHE A 575 0.30 -7.98 34.01
CA PHE A 575 -1.00 -7.98 33.34
C PHE A 575 -1.19 -9.26 32.51
N TRP A 576 -0.16 -9.65 31.75
CA TRP A 576 -0.20 -10.80 30.87
C TRP A 576 -0.11 -12.13 31.61
N GLU A 577 0.63 -12.20 32.72
CA GLU A 577 0.61 -13.33 33.67
C GLU A 577 -0.81 -13.61 34.15
N ASN A 578 -1.55 -12.57 34.53
CA ASN A 578 -2.93 -12.73 34.98
C ASN A 578 -3.90 -13.11 33.86
N ALA A 579 -3.68 -12.60 32.65
CA ALA A 579 -4.52 -12.91 31.49
C ALA A 579 -4.29 -14.33 30.94
N PHE A 580 -3.08 -14.88 31.09
CA PHE A 580 -2.68 -16.20 30.62
C PHE A 580 -1.87 -16.94 31.71
N PRO A 581 -2.52 -17.38 32.80
CA PRO A 581 -1.82 -17.93 33.96
C PRO A 581 -1.06 -19.25 33.67
N ASP A 582 -1.50 -19.99 32.66
CA ASP A 582 -0.90 -21.28 32.28
C ASP A 582 0.17 -21.15 31.18
N ALA A 583 0.37 -19.96 30.60
CA ALA A 583 1.32 -19.76 29.53
C ALA A 583 2.73 -19.49 30.09
N PRO A 584 3.77 -20.26 29.69
CA PRO A 584 5.13 -19.94 30.07
C PRO A 584 5.55 -18.55 29.56
N ILE A 585 6.23 -17.82 30.43
CA ILE A 585 6.86 -16.54 30.10
C ILE A 585 8.34 -16.77 29.79
N LEU A 586 8.71 -16.41 28.58
CA LEU A 586 10.03 -16.56 28.00
C LEU A 586 10.64 -15.18 27.75
N LYS A 587 11.96 -15.07 27.84
CA LYS A 587 12.68 -13.81 27.63
C LYS A 587 13.85 -13.98 26.69
N ILE A 588 14.08 -12.98 25.84
CA ILE A 588 15.30 -12.87 25.04
C ILE A 588 16.00 -11.55 25.42
N PRO A 589 17.14 -11.61 26.12
CA PRO A 589 17.87 -10.41 26.51
C PRO A 589 18.27 -9.56 25.32
N THR A 590 18.08 -8.24 25.42
CA THR A 590 18.55 -7.22 24.45
C THR A 590 18.00 -7.30 23.01
N ALA A 591 17.07 -8.20 22.72
CA ALA A 591 16.62 -8.46 21.34
C ALA A 591 15.64 -7.43 20.75
N GLY A 592 15.04 -6.58 21.60
CA GLY A 592 14.18 -5.50 21.14
C GLY A 592 12.93 -5.92 20.33
N PHE A 593 12.40 -5.00 19.51
CA PHE A 593 11.23 -5.24 18.64
C PHE A 593 11.55 -6.10 17.42
N MET A 594 12.80 -6.07 16.98
CA MET A 594 13.30 -6.70 15.76
C MET A 594 13.91 -8.08 16.05
N ALA A 595 13.54 -8.73 17.15
CA ALA A 595 14.01 -10.07 17.51
C ALA A 595 13.82 -11.12 16.40
N TYR A 596 12.82 -10.97 15.53
CA TYR A 596 12.64 -11.85 14.37
C TYR A 596 13.65 -11.60 13.23
N TYR A 597 14.31 -10.44 13.21
CA TYR A 597 15.50 -10.19 12.38
C TYR A 597 16.78 -10.71 13.03
N THR A 598 16.95 -10.55 14.34
CA THR A 598 18.25 -10.80 15.02
C THR A 598 18.36 -12.15 15.71
N ASN A 599 17.25 -12.67 16.23
CA ASN A 599 17.16 -13.89 17.06
C ASN A 599 16.08 -14.86 16.52
N PRO A 600 16.12 -15.23 15.23
CA PRO A 600 15.08 -16.03 14.61
C PRO A 600 14.93 -17.42 15.24
N ALA A 601 16.02 -18.01 15.75
CA ALA A 601 15.97 -19.34 16.36
C ALA A 601 15.27 -19.33 17.73
N GLU A 602 15.55 -18.31 18.54
CA GLU A 602 14.97 -18.12 19.87
C GLU A 602 13.49 -17.76 19.78
N VAL A 603 13.10 -16.98 18.77
CA VAL A 603 11.68 -16.71 18.49
C VAL A 603 10.94 -18.01 18.13
N ILE A 604 11.56 -18.90 17.35
CA ILE A 604 10.95 -20.19 16.98
C ILE A 604 10.89 -21.14 18.18
N TRP A 605 11.95 -21.17 18.99
CA TRP A 605 11.98 -21.91 20.25
C TRP A 605 10.82 -21.48 21.18
N ALA A 606 10.57 -20.18 21.28
CA ALA A 606 9.44 -19.66 22.05
C ALA A 606 8.07 -20.07 21.48
N LEU A 607 7.93 -20.11 20.14
CA LEU A 607 6.73 -20.60 19.47
C LEU A 607 6.48 -22.10 19.74
N GLU A 608 7.53 -22.86 20.01
CA GLU A 608 7.46 -24.30 20.32
C GLU A 608 7.20 -24.61 21.80
N GLY A 609 7.09 -23.57 22.65
CA GLY A 609 6.70 -23.68 24.05
C GLY A 609 7.83 -23.50 25.07
N GLY A 610 9.07 -23.28 24.62
CA GLY A 610 10.25 -23.20 25.48
C GLY A 610 10.91 -24.55 25.79
#